data_AF-A0A9X2NFQ6-F1
#
_entry.id   AF-A0A9X2NFQ6-F1
#
_cell.length_a   1.000
_cell.length_b   1.000
_cell.length_c   1.000
_cell.angle_alpha   90.00
_cell.angle_beta   90.00
_cell.angle_gamma   90.00
#
_symmetry.space_group_name_H-M   'P 1'
#
loop_
_entity.id
_entity.type
_entity.pdbx_description
1 polymer ?
#
loop_
_entity_poly.entity_id
_entity_poly.type
_entity_poly.pdbx_seq_one_letter_code
_entity_poly.pdbx_strand_id
1 'polypeptide(L)'
;MPFTVRSLTAAVFALAVTAALPVTAHAQEAPECPANLDCRFVPAAYDWASEDHANANDYGNYDPANRPADGQRIQYIVIHDTESVPGSGASPYDQAIATFRKPASGSSAHYVIRSSDGQVTQMVPTKDVAWHAGNWTMNEHSIGIEHEGIAAEGGTWYTEQMYQASANLVKYLAAKYDIPLDREHILGHEDISRERTANFSAAHWDPGPYWDWNHYLDLLGAPGKATGDQAVTIHPDYATNQPPMTTCSGSTCTPLPAHGANFVHLHTAPDAAAPLITDPVVHPDGSAGTTAIDDWSDKAVAGRTYALAGEQGDWTAIWYGGQKAWFSNPGHSMTLPAQARRVTAATSVPLYGRAFPEQSEYPADIPFDPIWTVGAIPWTLPAGQSYVVTGEFRAENYYARFDPADVPANHTLVTGGTRYLQLSYNHRLVYVKASDVRPC
;
A
#
# COMPACT_ATOMS: atom_id res chain seq x y z
N MET A 1 -2.99 13.17 -68.97
CA MET A 1 -4.01 13.74 -68.04
C MET A 1 -4.07 12.83 -66.82
N PRO A 2 -4.17 13.40 -65.61
CA PRO A 2 -3.14 13.25 -64.57
C PRO A 2 -3.35 12.07 -63.61
N PHE A 3 -2.24 11.69 -62.98
CA PHE A 3 -2.12 10.75 -61.86
C PHE A 3 -2.67 11.35 -60.56
N THR A 4 -3.43 10.55 -59.81
CA THR A 4 -4.00 10.90 -58.50
C THR A 4 -2.97 10.65 -57.40
N VAL A 5 -2.57 11.71 -56.69
CA VAL A 5 -1.71 11.63 -55.49
C VAL A 5 -2.59 11.44 -54.25
N ARG A 6 -2.27 10.44 -53.43
CA ARG A 6 -2.86 10.21 -52.10
C ARG A 6 -2.26 11.20 -51.10
N SER A 7 -3.11 11.96 -50.39
CA SER A 7 -2.72 12.78 -49.25
C SER A 7 -2.46 11.92 -48.02
N LEU A 8 -1.26 12.01 -47.46
CA LEU A 8 -0.93 11.60 -46.10
C LEU A 8 -1.34 12.72 -45.13
N THR A 9 -2.25 12.43 -44.22
CA THR A 9 -2.53 13.27 -43.04
C THR A 9 -1.49 12.93 -41.97
N ALA A 10 -0.55 13.84 -41.75
CA ALA A 10 0.36 13.78 -40.59
C ALA A 10 -0.40 14.22 -39.34
N ALA A 11 -0.56 13.31 -38.38
CA ALA A 11 -0.98 13.67 -37.03
C ALA A 11 0.20 14.36 -36.33
N VAL A 12 0.06 15.66 -36.10
CA VAL A 12 0.99 16.44 -35.28
C VAL A 12 0.63 16.16 -33.81
N PHE A 13 1.44 15.34 -33.13
CA PHE A 13 1.45 15.31 -31.67
C PHE A 13 2.16 16.57 -31.19
N ALA A 14 1.39 17.52 -30.65
CA ALA A 14 1.96 18.66 -29.95
C ALA A 14 2.51 18.17 -28.60
N LEU A 15 3.82 18.05 -28.50
CA LEU A 15 4.53 17.88 -27.24
C LEU A 15 4.45 19.24 -26.51
N ALA A 16 3.52 19.37 -25.57
CA ALA A 16 3.50 20.52 -24.68
C ALA A 16 4.58 20.33 -23.61
N VAL A 17 5.78 20.84 -23.89
CA VAL A 17 6.82 20.99 -22.86
C VAL A 17 6.51 22.30 -22.13
N THR A 18 5.73 22.22 -21.05
CA THR A 18 5.71 23.29 -20.05
C THR A 18 7.06 23.26 -19.34
N ALA A 19 7.85 24.32 -19.48
CA ALA A 19 9.07 24.49 -18.69
C ALA A 19 8.69 24.46 -17.20
N ALA A 20 9.08 23.40 -16.50
CA ALA A 20 8.87 23.27 -15.07
C ALA A 20 9.72 24.31 -14.34
N LEU A 21 9.08 25.08 -13.44
CA LEU A 21 9.82 25.86 -12.45
C LEU A 21 10.53 24.87 -11.51
N PRO A 22 11.75 25.18 -11.02
CA PRO A 22 12.43 24.30 -10.07
C PRO A 22 11.56 24.13 -8.82
N VAL A 23 11.17 22.89 -8.53
CA VAL A 23 10.48 22.52 -7.29
C VAL A 23 11.56 22.38 -6.21
N THR A 24 11.60 23.28 -5.24
CA THR A 24 12.48 23.16 -4.08
C THR A 24 11.65 22.79 -2.84
N ALA A 25 12.26 22.15 -1.85
CA ALA A 25 11.64 22.00 -0.53
C ALA A 25 11.08 23.35 -0.06
N HIS A 26 9.78 23.40 0.22
CA HIS A 26 9.10 24.63 0.62
C HIS A 26 9.06 24.76 2.14
N ALA A 27 9.29 25.97 2.64
CA ALA A 27 9.02 26.31 4.02
C ALA A 27 7.50 26.42 4.23
N GLN A 28 6.88 25.33 4.65
CA GLN A 28 5.50 25.34 5.12
C GLN A 28 5.47 25.66 6.62
N GLU A 29 4.63 26.60 7.03
CA GLU A 29 4.50 26.96 8.45
C GLU A 29 3.23 26.42 9.10
N ALA A 30 2.16 26.20 8.33
CA ALA A 30 0.86 25.74 8.82
C ALA A 30 0.52 24.33 8.32
N PRO A 31 0.02 23.42 9.17
CA PRO A 31 -0.33 22.07 8.77
C PRO A 31 -1.61 22.01 7.90
N GLU A 32 -1.65 21.06 6.99
CA GLU A 32 -2.78 20.73 6.12
C GLU A 32 -3.73 19.78 6.85
N CYS A 33 -4.60 20.34 7.67
CA CYS A 33 -5.53 19.58 8.50
C CYS A 33 -6.92 20.23 8.55
N PRO A 34 -7.97 19.47 8.89
CA PRO A 34 -9.25 20.06 9.26
C PRO A 34 -9.12 20.87 10.56
N ALA A 35 -9.87 21.97 10.65
CA ALA A 35 -9.73 22.95 11.74
C ALA A 35 -10.08 22.42 13.15
N ASN A 36 -10.73 21.27 13.24
CA ASN A 36 -11.14 20.63 14.49
C ASN A 36 -10.15 19.59 15.02
N LEU A 37 -8.97 19.43 14.39
CA LEU A 37 -7.89 18.58 14.89
C LEU A 37 -6.77 19.43 15.50
N ASP A 38 -6.18 18.93 16.59
CA ASP A 38 -4.92 19.45 17.12
C ASP A 38 -3.79 19.05 16.16
N CYS A 39 -3.51 19.93 15.19
CA CYS A 39 -2.47 19.75 14.21
C CYS A 39 -1.31 20.71 14.41
N ARG A 40 -0.10 20.19 14.27
CA ARG A 40 1.14 20.98 14.12
C ARG A 40 1.93 20.52 12.91
N PHE A 41 2.82 21.39 12.42
CA PHE A 41 3.78 21.04 11.38
C PHE A 41 5.18 20.95 11.98
N VAL A 42 5.86 19.82 11.78
CA VAL A 42 7.25 19.59 12.17
C VAL A 42 7.95 18.95 10.98
N PRO A 43 8.74 19.68 10.19
CA PRO A 43 9.19 19.20 8.88
C PRO A 43 10.10 17.98 8.99
N ALA A 44 9.88 17.00 8.12
CA ALA A 44 10.84 15.95 7.85
C ALA A 44 12.10 16.55 7.21
N ALA A 45 13.22 15.86 7.37
CA ALA A 45 14.49 16.36 6.87
C ALA A 45 14.58 16.27 5.35
N TYR A 46 15.07 17.37 4.76
CA TYR A 46 15.50 17.48 3.38
C TYR A 46 16.72 18.41 3.36
N ASP A 47 17.89 17.84 3.62
CA ASP A 47 19.14 18.59 3.70
C ASP A 47 20.35 17.70 3.43
N TRP A 48 21.12 18.06 2.42
CA TRP A 48 22.41 17.45 2.10
C TRP A 48 23.60 18.08 2.78
N ALA A 49 23.46 19.33 3.23
CA ALA A 49 24.52 20.05 3.92
C ALA A 49 24.61 19.63 5.39
N SER A 50 23.71 18.74 5.82
CA SER A 50 23.69 18.15 7.16
C SER A 50 24.98 17.37 7.42
N GLU A 51 25.58 17.60 8.59
CA GLU A 51 26.78 16.90 9.07
C GLU A 51 26.53 15.40 9.34
N ASP A 52 25.26 14.98 9.40
CA ASP A 52 24.84 13.63 9.79
C ASP A 52 24.93 12.58 8.65
N HIS A 53 25.64 12.89 7.55
CA HIS A 53 25.60 12.11 6.30
C HIS A 53 26.94 11.73 5.72
N ALA A 54 27.12 10.44 5.47
CA ALA A 54 28.30 9.89 4.78
C ALA A 54 28.04 9.58 3.29
N ASN A 55 26.78 9.57 2.84
CA ASN A 55 26.36 9.14 1.50
C ASN A 55 25.55 10.24 0.81
N ALA A 56 25.93 10.58 -0.43
CA ALA A 56 25.28 11.61 -1.23
C ALA A 56 23.83 11.29 -1.63
N ASN A 57 23.38 10.04 -1.46
CA ASN A 57 22.00 9.63 -1.67
C ASN A 57 21.11 9.77 -0.42
N ASP A 58 21.70 10.12 0.72
CA ASP A 58 20.98 10.30 1.98
C ASP A 58 20.71 11.79 2.17
N TYR A 59 19.95 12.41 1.30
CA TYR A 59 19.76 13.88 1.32
C TYR A 59 18.51 14.32 2.07
N GLY A 60 17.76 13.39 2.64
CA GLY A 60 16.46 13.66 3.20
C GLY A 60 15.61 12.40 3.26
N ASN A 61 14.32 12.63 3.45
CA ASN A 61 13.36 11.55 3.67
C ASN A 61 12.13 11.65 2.76
N TYR A 62 12.12 12.56 1.79
CA TYR A 62 11.03 12.76 0.83
C TYR A 62 11.54 13.44 -0.44
N ASP A 63 10.76 13.39 -1.51
CA ASP A 63 11.05 14.10 -2.76
C ASP A 63 10.09 15.29 -2.96
N PRO A 64 10.60 16.51 -3.15
CA PRO A 64 9.78 17.66 -3.52
C PRO A 64 8.98 17.37 -4.78
N ALA A 65 7.70 17.72 -4.76
CA ALA A 65 6.79 17.57 -5.90
C ALA A 65 5.70 18.64 -5.87
N ASN A 66 4.73 18.53 -6.78
CA ASN A 66 3.60 19.46 -6.84
C ASN A 66 2.30 18.70 -7.09
N ARG A 67 2.10 17.57 -6.40
CA ARG A 67 0.95 16.70 -6.61
C ARG A 67 -0.36 17.35 -6.14
N PRO A 68 -1.48 17.23 -6.90
CA PRO A 68 -1.60 16.60 -8.21
C PRO A 68 -1.42 17.55 -9.40
N ALA A 69 -0.97 18.78 -9.16
CA ALA A 69 -0.83 19.81 -10.20
C ALA A 69 0.30 19.51 -11.21
N ASP A 70 1.25 18.64 -10.86
CA ASP A 70 2.26 18.06 -11.76
C ASP A 70 1.72 16.91 -12.64
N GLY A 71 0.45 16.54 -12.49
CA GLY A 71 -0.20 15.47 -13.22
C GLY A 71 -0.21 14.12 -12.51
N GLN A 72 0.54 13.95 -11.42
CA GLN A 72 0.55 12.72 -10.64
C GLN A 72 -0.58 12.73 -9.61
N ARG A 73 -1.49 11.76 -9.69
CA ARG A 73 -2.66 11.72 -8.80
C ARG A 73 -2.31 11.12 -7.45
N ILE A 74 -2.79 11.73 -6.37
CA ILE A 74 -2.85 11.09 -5.06
C ILE A 74 -4.12 10.24 -5.03
N GLN A 75 -3.95 8.92 -5.01
CA GLN A 75 -5.01 7.93 -5.17
C GLN A 75 -5.26 7.13 -3.89
N TYR A 76 -4.30 7.12 -2.96
CA TYR A 76 -4.32 6.24 -1.79
C TYR A 76 -3.96 6.98 -0.52
N ILE A 77 -4.44 6.46 0.60
CA ILE A 77 -3.95 6.79 1.93
C ILE A 77 -3.47 5.48 2.55
N VAL A 78 -2.24 5.45 3.06
CA VAL A 78 -1.65 4.26 3.68
C VAL A 78 -1.52 4.50 5.18
N ILE A 79 -2.14 3.63 5.95
CA ILE A 79 -2.14 3.54 7.40
C ILE A 79 -0.95 2.67 7.80
N HIS A 80 -0.12 3.21 8.67
CA HIS A 80 1.03 2.55 9.28
C HIS A 80 0.87 2.58 10.79
N ASP A 81 1.63 1.74 11.47
CA ASP A 81 2.02 2.00 12.84
C ASP A 81 3.53 2.19 12.96
N THR A 82 3.95 2.92 14.01
CA THR A 82 5.33 3.42 14.11
C THR A 82 6.41 2.37 14.41
N GLU A 83 6.03 1.18 14.88
CA GLU A 83 6.93 0.06 15.28
C GLU A 83 8.14 0.45 16.18
N SER A 84 8.05 1.59 16.87
CA SER A 84 9.19 2.17 17.60
C SER A 84 9.19 1.73 19.06
N VAL A 85 10.11 0.84 19.43
CA VAL A 85 10.19 0.29 20.80
C VAL A 85 10.62 1.36 21.82
N PRO A 86 10.00 1.47 23.01
CA PRO A 86 10.38 2.42 24.07
C PRO A 86 11.74 2.09 24.73
N GLY A 87 12.85 2.24 24.02
CA GLY A 87 14.21 2.05 24.56
C GLY A 87 14.90 3.35 25.00
N SER A 88 14.39 4.50 24.58
CA SER A 88 15.07 5.81 24.66
C SER A 88 14.44 6.78 25.68
N GLY A 89 13.40 6.36 26.39
CA GLY A 89 12.60 7.24 27.26
C GLY A 89 11.65 8.18 26.50
N ALA A 90 11.61 8.09 25.16
CA ALA A 90 10.65 8.77 24.31
C ALA A 90 9.50 7.83 23.90
N SER A 91 8.32 8.41 23.67
CA SER A 91 7.15 7.69 23.14
C SER A 91 7.40 7.22 21.69
N PRO A 92 6.76 6.15 21.18
CA PRO A 92 6.88 5.78 19.76
C PRO A 92 6.53 6.94 18.81
N TYR A 93 5.59 7.80 19.21
CA TYR A 93 5.25 9.04 18.52
C TYR A 93 6.44 10.01 18.38
N ASP A 94 7.11 10.32 19.50
CA ASP A 94 8.25 11.25 19.49
C ASP A 94 9.47 10.62 18.77
N GLN A 95 9.62 9.29 18.82
CA GLN A 95 10.66 8.56 18.13
C GLN A 95 10.47 8.58 16.61
N ALA A 96 9.25 8.41 16.11
CA ALA A 96 8.95 8.53 14.69
C ALA A 96 9.29 9.95 14.17
N ILE A 97 8.85 10.99 14.89
CA ILE A 97 9.17 12.38 14.55
C ILE A 97 10.69 12.62 14.57
N ALA A 98 11.39 12.14 15.61
CA ALA A 98 12.84 12.31 15.72
C ALA A 98 13.59 11.57 14.60
N THR A 99 13.10 10.41 14.17
CA THR A 99 13.66 9.64 13.05
C THR A 99 13.50 10.41 11.75
N PHE A 100 12.29 10.85 11.42
CA PHE A 100 12.03 11.56 10.15
C PHE A 100 12.74 12.93 10.04
N ARG A 101 13.24 13.46 11.15
CA ARG A 101 14.08 14.68 11.20
C ARG A 101 15.57 14.43 11.03
N LYS A 102 16.02 13.18 10.96
CA LYS A 102 17.39 12.83 10.56
C LYS A 102 17.38 12.60 9.07
N PRO A 103 18.13 13.37 8.26
CA PRO A 103 18.04 13.18 6.82
C PRO A 103 18.56 11.78 6.40
N ALA A 104 19.34 11.09 7.26
CA ALA A 104 19.94 9.78 6.95
C ALA A 104 19.00 8.60 7.20
N SER A 105 17.76 8.87 7.61
CA SER A 105 16.81 7.83 7.97
C SER A 105 16.28 7.06 6.76
N GLY A 106 16.19 7.70 5.59
CA GLY A 106 15.65 7.08 4.39
C GLY A 106 14.15 6.74 4.50
N SER A 107 13.43 7.39 5.41
CA SER A 107 12.00 7.17 5.64
C SER A 107 11.30 8.41 6.22
N SER A 108 10.06 8.62 5.79
CA SER A 108 9.14 9.60 6.38
C SER A 108 7.70 9.22 6.08
N ALA A 109 6.76 9.82 6.82
CA ALA A 109 5.35 9.84 6.47
C ALA A 109 4.87 11.29 6.36
N HIS A 110 3.68 11.50 5.79
CA HIS A 110 3.10 12.83 5.75
C HIS A 110 2.58 13.26 7.12
N TYR A 111 2.04 12.32 7.89
CA TYR A 111 1.48 12.57 9.20
C TYR A 111 1.90 11.51 10.22
N VAL A 112 1.96 11.90 11.49
CA VAL A 112 2.10 11.01 12.66
C VAL A 112 0.99 11.35 13.66
N ILE A 113 0.29 10.35 14.18
CA ILE A 113 -0.85 10.51 15.10
C ILE A 113 -0.51 9.90 16.46
N ARG A 114 -0.66 10.68 17.52
CA ARG A 114 -0.40 10.24 18.90
C ARG A 114 -1.57 9.45 19.45
N SER A 115 -1.27 8.34 20.12
CA SER A 115 -2.23 7.42 20.71
C SER A 115 -3.01 8.02 21.86
N SER A 116 -2.34 8.76 22.74
CA SER A 116 -2.94 9.19 24.02
C SER A 116 -4.07 10.22 23.87
N ASP A 117 -4.03 11.07 22.84
CA ASP A 117 -4.95 12.18 22.68
C ASP A 117 -5.36 12.50 21.22
N GLY A 118 -4.81 11.77 20.24
CA GLY A 118 -5.11 12.00 18.82
C GLY A 118 -4.43 13.24 18.23
N GLN A 119 -3.41 13.82 18.86
CA GLN A 119 -2.63 14.90 18.24
C GLN A 119 -2.02 14.44 16.91
N VAL A 120 -2.15 15.28 15.88
CA VAL A 120 -1.60 15.03 14.55
C VAL A 120 -0.40 15.94 14.31
N THR A 121 0.75 15.36 13.95
CA THR A 121 1.90 16.10 13.43
C THR A 121 2.02 15.85 11.94
N GLN A 122 1.88 16.89 11.12
CA GLN A 122 2.27 16.82 9.72
C GLN A 122 3.80 16.99 9.60
N MET A 123 4.42 16.12 8.83
CA MET A 123 5.87 16.02 8.62
C MET A 123 6.28 16.38 7.19
N VAL A 124 5.50 15.96 6.19
CA VAL A 124 5.76 16.22 4.77
C VAL A 124 4.53 16.91 4.16
N PRO A 125 4.69 18.01 3.39
CA PRO A 125 3.59 18.59 2.63
C PRO A 125 2.94 17.55 1.72
N THR A 126 1.61 17.49 1.67
CA THR A 126 0.89 16.45 0.91
C THR A 126 1.12 16.50 -0.60
N LYS A 127 1.61 17.63 -1.13
CA LYS A 127 2.05 17.76 -2.52
C LYS A 127 3.37 17.03 -2.82
N ASP A 128 4.23 16.84 -1.82
CA ASP A 128 5.56 16.22 -1.91
C ASP A 128 5.46 14.71 -1.66
N VAL A 129 6.42 13.91 -2.11
CA VAL A 129 6.38 12.44 -2.01
C VAL A 129 7.14 11.96 -0.77
N ALA A 130 6.43 11.61 0.31
CA ALA A 130 7.04 10.99 1.49
C ALA A 130 7.52 9.54 1.22
N TRP A 131 8.58 9.11 1.90
CA TRP A 131 9.15 7.77 1.76
C TRP A 131 8.65 6.81 2.86
N HIS A 132 7.40 6.33 2.73
CA HIS A 132 6.77 5.51 3.79
C HIS A 132 6.54 4.05 3.40
N ALA A 133 6.10 3.76 2.17
CA ALA A 133 5.66 2.40 1.79
C ALA A 133 6.82 1.48 1.36
N GLY A 134 7.99 2.05 1.05
CA GLY A 134 9.12 1.35 0.42
C GLY A 134 8.73 0.59 -0.86
N ASN A 135 7.76 1.15 -1.58
CA ASN A 135 7.36 0.84 -2.94
C ASN A 135 7.12 2.18 -3.62
N TRP A 136 7.93 2.50 -4.64
CA TRP A 136 7.89 3.85 -5.22
C TRP A 136 6.57 4.18 -5.89
N THR A 137 5.95 3.22 -6.59
CA THR A 137 4.61 3.40 -7.17
C THR A 137 3.57 3.71 -6.09
N MET A 138 3.71 3.18 -4.87
CA MET A 138 2.80 3.55 -3.79
C MET A 138 3.15 4.89 -3.15
N ASN A 139 4.42 5.18 -2.87
CA ASN A 139 4.84 6.47 -2.32
C ASN A 139 4.34 7.63 -3.19
N GLU A 140 4.57 7.55 -4.49
CA GLU A 140 4.27 8.64 -5.43
C GLU A 140 2.75 8.85 -5.64
N HIS A 141 1.91 7.84 -5.35
CA HIS A 141 0.45 7.92 -5.48
C HIS A 141 -0.29 7.97 -4.14
N SER A 142 0.40 8.13 -3.00
CA SER A 142 -0.27 8.03 -1.70
C SER A 142 0.17 9.07 -0.68
N ILE A 143 -0.64 9.13 0.39
CA ILE A 143 -0.33 9.82 1.64
C ILE A 143 -0.16 8.78 2.75
N GLY A 144 1.07 8.59 3.24
CA GLY A 144 1.34 7.81 4.45
C GLY A 144 0.98 8.53 5.76
N ILE A 145 0.32 7.82 6.67
CA ILE A 145 -0.05 8.26 8.02
C ILE A 145 0.42 7.22 9.04
N GLU A 146 1.35 7.63 9.89
CA GLU A 146 1.88 6.83 11.00
C GLU A 146 0.97 6.96 12.22
N HIS A 147 0.60 5.83 12.81
CA HIS A 147 -0.14 5.77 14.07
C HIS A 147 0.82 5.31 15.16
N GLU A 148 0.92 6.05 16.26
CA GLU A 148 1.73 5.64 17.39
C GLU A 148 1.29 4.24 17.85
N GLY A 149 2.16 3.25 17.69
CA GLY A 149 1.81 1.87 17.97
C GLY A 149 2.88 0.86 17.62
N ILE A 150 2.57 -0.39 17.98
CA ILE A 150 3.33 -1.61 17.71
C ILE A 150 2.30 -2.67 17.32
N ALA A 151 2.37 -3.20 16.11
CA ALA A 151 1.38 -4.13 15.54
C ALA A 151 1.15 -5.37 16.40
N ALA A 152 2.18 -5.81 17.15
CA ALA A 152 2.14 -7.02 17.95
C ALA A 152 1.47 -6.86 19.34
N GLU A 153 1.17 -5.64 19.80
CA GLU A 153 0.83 -5.36 21.21
C GLU A 153 -0.69 -5.29 21.54
N GLY A 154 -1.51 -6.11 20.86
CA GLY A 154 -2.89 -6.38 21.29
C GLY A 154 -3.81 -5.17 21.29
N GLY A 155 -3.66 -4.25 20.32
CA GLY A 155 -4.52 -3.06 20.20
C GLY A 155 -4.34 -2.02 21.32
N THR A 156 -3.38 -2.22 22.23
CA THR A 156 -3.09 -1.32 23.37
C THR A 156 -2.88 0.13 22.94
N TRP A 157 -2.37 0.31 21.73
CA TRP A 157 -2.05 1.61 21.15
C TRP A 157 -3.20 2.24 20.37
N TYR A 158 -4.14 1.46 19.84
CA TYR A 158 -5.16 1.96 18.92
C TYR A 158 -6.38 2.46 19.69
N THR A 159 -6.22 3.62 20.33
CA THR A 159 -7.27 4.24 21.14
C THR A 159 -8.37 4.84 20.26
N GLU A 160 -9.56 5.02 20.85
CA GLU A 160 -10.66 5.70 20.16
C GLU A 160 -10.29 7.15 19.78
N GLN A 161 -9.52 7.84 20.60
CA GLN A 161 -9.03 9.19 20.30
C GLN A 161 -8.18 9.21 19.02
N MET A 162 -7.29 8.23 18.88
CA MET A 162 -6.46 8.08 17.68
C MET A 162 -7.31 7.73 16.46
N TYR A 163 -8.22 6.75 16.57
CA TYR A 163 -9.12 6.38 15.49
C TYR A 163 -9.97 7.56 15.00
N GLN A 164 -10.53 8.35 15.92
CA GLN A 164 -11.33 9.53 15.58
C GLN A 164 -10.50 10.63 14.92
N ALA A 165 -9.30 10.90 15.44
CA ALA A 165 -8.38 11.87 14.84
C ALA A 165 -7.97 11.45 13.42
N SER A 166 -7.58 10.19 13.27
CA SER A 166 -7.22 9.58 11.99
C SER A 166 -8.37 9.63 11.00
N ALA A 167 -9.58 9.20 11.39
CA ALA A 167 -10.74 9.21 10.52
C ALA A 167 -11.10 10.63 10.07
N ASN A 168 -10.99 11.64 10.95
CA ASN A 168 -11.22 13.04 10.59
C ASN A 168 -10.17 13.57 9.60
N LEU A 169 -8.89 13.21 9.79
CA LEU A 169 -7.82 13.57 8.86
C LEU A 169 -8.03 12.89 7.50
N VAL A 170 -8.32 11.59 7.48
CA VAL A 170 -8.54 10.82 6.26
C VAL A 170 -9.76 11.32 5.50
N LYS A 171 -10.88 11.63 6.15
CA LYS A 171 -12.05 12.25 5.49
C LYS A 171 -11.69 13.60 4.84
N TYR A 172 -10.88 14.43 5.50
CA TYR A 172 -10.41 15.69 4.95
C TYR A 172 -9.53 15.48 3.70
N LEU A 173 -8.55 14.59 3.79
CA LEU A 173 -7.64 14.27 2.68
C LEU A 173 -8.38 13.62 1.51
N ALA A 174 -9.28 12.68 1.79
CA ALA A 174 -10.10 12.03 0.79
C ALA A 174 -10.97 13.02 0.03
N ALA A 175 -11.60 13.97 0.72
CA ALA A 175 -12.37 15.03 0.08
C ALA A 175 -11.49 15.98 -0.76
N LYS A 176 -10.25 16.27 -0.32
CA LYS A 176 -9.31 17.13 -1.03
C LYS A 176 -8.79 16.50 -2.32
N TYR A 177 -8.57 15.19 -2.32
CA TYR A 177 -7.90 14.46 -3.41
C TYR A 177 -8.82 13.51 -4.19
N ASP A 178 -10.13 13.51 -3.90
CA ASP A 178 -11.13 12.62 -4.52
C ASP A 178 -10.77 11.13 -4.36
N ILE A 179 -10.32 10.77 -3.14
CA ILE A 179 -9.96 9.39 -2.80
C ILE A 179 -11.21 8.70 -2.24
N PRO A 180 -11.65 7.57 -2.83
CA PRO A 180 -12.74 6.78 -2.27
C PRO A 180 -12.45 6.31 -0.85
N LEU A 181 -13.46 6.36 0.02
CA LEU A 181 -13.36 5.83 1.38
C LEU A 181 -13.74 4.35 1.37
N ASP A 182 -12.84 3.51 0.87
CA ASP A 182 -12.98 2.06 0.87
C ASP A 182 -11.61 1.39 1.09
N ARG A 183 -11.59 0.07 1.24
CA ARG A 183 -10.34 -0.68 1.49
C ARG A 183 -9.51 -0.95 0.25
N GLU A 184 -9.93 -0.50 -0.92
CA GLU A 184 -9.08 -0.49 -2.11
C GLU A 184 -8.26 0.81 -2.21
N HIS A 185 -8.62 1.85 -1.45
CA HIS A 185 -7.97 3.16 -1.47
C HIS A 185 -7.40 3.61 -0.12
N ILE A 186 -8.02 3.19 0.98
CA ILE A 186 -7.50 3.32 2.35
C ILE A 186 -6.84 1.98 2.69
N LEU A 187 -5.51 1.97 2.73
CA LEU A 187 -4.68 0.76 2.75
C LEU A 187 -3.90 0.66 4.05
N GLY A 188 -3.60 -0.54 4.53
CA GLY A 188 -2.51 -0.77 5.48
C GLY A 188 -1.19 -0.92 4.76
N HIS A 189 -0.05 -0.79 5.45
CA HIS A 189 1.24 -1.15 4.86
C HIS A 189 1.30 -2.64 4.49
N GLU A 190 0.57 -3.47 5.24
CA GLU A 190 0.30 -4.88 4.92
C GLU A 190 -0.28 -5.09 3.51
N ASP A 191 -1.07 -4.15 2.98
CA ASP A 191 -1.65 -4.25 1.64
C ASP A 191 -0.65 -3.90 0.53
N ILE A 192 0.57 -3.46 0.86
CA ILE A 192 1.53 -3.00 -0.13
C ILE A 192 2.57 -4.09 -0.41
N SER A 193 2.69 -4.53 -1.67
CA SER A 193 3.79 -5.41 -2.05
C SER A 193 5.10 -4.65 -2.12
N ARG A 194 6.22 -5.37 -2.04
CA ARG A 194 7.52 -4.82 -2.43
C ARG A 194 7.64 -4.77 -3.95
N GLU A 195 8.40 -3.80 -4.45
CA GLU A 195 8.51 -3.51 -5.88
C GLU A 195 9.45 -4.46 -6.65
N ARG A 196 10.37 -5.15 -5.95
CA ARG A 196 11.43 -5.97 -6.56
C ARG A 196 11.65 -7.27 -5.78
N THR A 197 12.09 -8.32 -6.47
CA THR A 197 12.43 -9.61 -5.85
C THR A 197 13.50 -9.49 -4.77
N ALA A 198 14.52 -8.65 -4.97
CA ALA A 198 15.66 -8.53 -4.07
C ALA A 198 15.31 -8.01 -2.67
N ASN A 199 14.23 -7.23 -2.54
CA ASN A 199 13.76 -6.71 -1.24
C ASN A 199 12.38 -7.25 -0.87
N PHE A 200 11.92 -8.32 -1.53
CA PHE A 200 10.54 -8.78 -1.40
C PHE A 200 10.22 -9.34 -0.01
N SER A 201 11.19 -10.00 0.62
CA SER A 201 11.09 -10.51 1.98
C SER A 201 11.00 -9.41 3.04
N ALA A 202 11.33 -8.16 2.70
CA ALA A 202 11.21 -7.04 3.61
C ALA A 202 9.79 -6.45 3.62
N ALA A 203 8.78 -7.10 3.03
CA ALA A 203 7.41 -6.59 3.03
C ALA A 203 6.87 -6.42 4.45
N HIS A 204 6.21 -5.29 4.70
CA HIS A 204 5.67 -4.93 6.01
C HIS A 204 4.29 -5.54 6.26
N TRP A 205 3.88 -5.56 7.52
CA TRP A 205 2.60 -6.13 7.98
C TRP A 205 1.84 -5.20 8.95
N ASP A 206 2.35 -4.00 9.20
CA ASP A 206 1.63 -2.96 9.95
C ASP A 206 0.41 -2.43 9.15
N PRO A 207 -0.67 -1.99 9.81
CA PRO A 207 -0.83 -1.81 11.27
C PRO A 207 -1.15 -3.10 12.05
N GLY A 208 -1.09 -4.25 11.36
CA GLY A 208 -1.23 -5.57 11.95
C GLY A 208 -2.66 -5.99 12.31
N PRO A 209 -2.80 -7.16 12.94
CA PRO A 209 -4.08 -7.82 13.11
C PRO A 209 -5.02 -7.11 14.08
N TYR A 210 -4.48 -6.23 14.93
CA TYR A 210 -5.24 -5.54 15.97
C TYR A 210 -5.78 -4.18 15.54
N TRP A 211 -5.52 -3.74 14.31
CA TRP A 211 -6.18 -2.58 13.74
C TRP A 211 -7.58 -2.97 13.25
N ASP A 212 -8.62 -2.45 13.92
CA ASP A 212 -10.01 -2.74 13.59
C ASP A 212 -10.44 -1.94 12.34
N TRP A 213 -10.18 -2.54 11.18
CA TRP A 213 -10.56 -1.99 9.89
C TRP A 213 -12.07 -1.73 9.77
N ASN A 214 -12.92 -2.54 10.40
CA ASN A 214 -14.37 -2.37 10.30
C ASN A 214 -14.82 -1.15 11.10
N HIS A 215 -14.36 -1.00 12.35
CA HIS A 215 -14.59 0.21 13.15
C HIS A 215 -14.03 1.45 12.45
N TYR A 216 -12.83 1.35 11.88
CA TYR A 216 -12.23 2.48 11.18
C TYR A 216 -13.07 2.94 9.97
N LEU A 217 -13.57 1.99 9.15
CA LEU A 217 -14.48 2.30 8.04
C LEU A 217 -15.82 2.90 8.51
N ASP A 218 -16.34 2.47 9.67
CA ASP A 218 -17.54 3.06 10.26
C ASP A 218 -17.32 4.53 10.61
N LEU A 219 -16.17 4.88 11.21
CA LEU A 219 -15.79 6.26 11.54
C LEU A 219 -15.53 7.14 10.31
N LEU A 220 -15.09 6.52 9.21
CA LEU A 220 -14.99 7.16 7.90
C LEU A 220 -16.36 7.40 7.26
N GLY A 221 -17.44 6.80 7.78
CA GLY A 221 -18.78 6.88 7.22
C GLY A 221 -18.97 5.97 6.00
N ALA A 222 -18.10 4.97 5.83
CA ALA A 222 -18.11 4.03 4.74
C ALA A 222 -18.09 2.58 5.24
N PRO A 223 -19.08 2.18 6.08
CA PRO A 223 -19.19 0.80 6.55
C PRO A 223 -19.20 -0.17 5.37
N GLY A 224 -18.63 -1.35 5.57
CA GLY A 224 -18.72 -2.46 4.61
C GLY A 224 -20.19 -2.74 4.24
N LYS A 225 -20.47 -2.93 2.95
CA LYS A 225 -21.82 -3.20 2.46
C LYS A 225 -21.82 -4.38 1.49
N ALA A 226 -22.89 -5.15 1.54
CA ALA A 226 -23.19 -6.13 0.51
C ALA A 226 -23.43 -5.43 -0.85
N THR A 227 -22.74 -5.87 -1.90
CA THR A 227 -22.78 -5.23 -3.23
C THR A 227 -23.05 -6.19 -4.39
N GLY A 228 -23.00 -7.51 -4.18
CA GLY A 228 -23.22 -8.51 -5.24
C GLY A 228 -23.03 -9.94 -4.73
N ASP A 229 -22.81 -10.90 -5.63
CA ASP A 229 -22.68 -12.34 -5.31
C ASP A 229 -21.47 -13.02 -5.99
N GLN A 230 -20.59 -12.24 -6.64
CA GLN A 230 -19.47 -12.77 -7.42
C GLN A 230 -18.17 -12.84 -6.63
N ALA A 231 -18.08 -12.09 -5.54
CA ALA A 231 -16.93 -11.97 -4.67
C ALA A 231 -17.40 -11.94 -3.22
N VAL A 232 -16.45 -12.00 -2.29
CA VAL A 232 -16.69 -11.81 -0.86
C VAL A 232 -15.71 -10.79 -0.30
N THR A 233 -16.23 -9.88 0.50
CA THR A 233 -15.43 -8.97 1.32
C THR A 233 -15.29 -9.60 2.71
N ILE A 234 -14.06 -9.74 3.21
CA ILE A 234 -13.83 -10.25 4.57
C ILE A 234 -14.39 -9.24 5.57
N HIS A 235 -15.22 -9.68 6.50
CA HIS A 235 -15.90 -8.80 7.44
C HIS A 235 -16.29 -9.57 8.72
N PRO A 236 -15.31 -10.06 9.49
CA PRO A 236 -15.57 -10.68 10.78
C PRO A 236 -16.05 -9.63 11.80
N ASP A 237 -16.85 -10.07 12.78
CA ASP A 237 -17.09 -9.27 13.99
C ASP A 237 -15.80 -9.20 14.81
N TYR A 238 -15.19 -8.02 14.92
CA TYR A 238 -13.87 -7.87 15.51
C TYR A 238 -13.81 -8.36 16.97
N ALA A 239 -14.84 -8.07 17.77
CA ALA A 239 -14.84 -8.41 19.20
C ALA A 239 -14.87 -9.93 19.45
N THR A 240 -15.58 -10.67 18.59
CA THR A 240 -15.76 -12.13 18.71
C THR A 240 -14.79 -12.94 17.85
N ASN A 241 -14.19 -12.34 16.83
CA ASN A 241 -13.16 -12.97 16.01
C ASN A 241 -11.80 -12.92 16.71
N GLN A 242 -11.48 -13.99 17.43
CA GLN A 242 -10.26 -14.10 18.25
C GLN A 242 -9.40 -15.30 17.80
N PRO A 243 -8.85 -15.29 16.58
CA PRO A 243 -7.99 -16.36 16.10
C PRO A 243 -6.75 -16.52 16.98
N PRO A 244 -6.26 -17.76 17.19
CA PRO A 244 -5.07 -18.00 18.00
C PRO A 244 -3.83 -17.44 17.30
N MET A 245 -3.07 -16.60 18.02
CA MET A 245 -1.80 -16.05 17.53
C MET A 245 -0.67 -16.35 18.51
N THR A 246 0.55 -16.27 18.02
CA THR A 246 1.79 -16.47 18.77
C THR A 246 2.78 -15.37 18.45
N THR A 247 3.67 -15.07 19.38
CA THR A 247 4.90 -14.32 19.12
C THR A 247 6.07 -15.30 19.12
N CYS A 248 6.92 -15.23 18.10
CA CYS A 248 8.04 -16.14 17.93
C CYS A 248 9.38 -15.41 18.07
N SER A 249 10.29 -15.98 18.84
CA SER A 249 11.69 -15.54 18.92
C SER A 249 12.58 -16.71 18.54
N GLY A 250 13.09 -16.69 17.30
CA GLY A 250 13.73 -17.86 16.69
C GLY A 250 12.73 -19.00 16.57
N SER A 251 13.09 -20.20 17.03
CA SER A 251 12.21 -21.38 16.98
C SER A 251 11.22 -21.50 18.15
N THR A 252 11.22 -20.54 19.08
CA THR A 252 10.33 -20.57 20.25
C THR A 252 9.15 -19.64 20.03
N CYS A 253 7.95 -20.21 19.96
CA CYS A 253 6.70 -19.46 19.82
C CYS A 253 5.88 -19.53 21.11
N THR A 254 5.37 -18.39 21.57
CA THR A 254 4.52 -18.27 22.75
C THR A 254 3.13 -17.80 22.35
N PRO A 255 2.04 -18.45 22.80
CA PRO A 255 0.69 -17.97 22.56
C PRO A 255 0.48 -16.55 23.08
N LEU A 256 -0.14 -15.71 22.25
CA LEU A 256 -0.64 -14.40 22.64
C LEU A 256 -2.02 -14.54 23.30
N PRO A 257 -2.41 -13.62 24.20
CA PRO A 257 -3.76 -13.57 24.74
C PRO A 257 -4.81 -13.49 23.63
N ALA A 258 -5.97 -14.10 23.84
CA ALA A 258 -7.11 -13.96 22.94
C ALA A 258 -7.51 -12.47 22.87
N HIS A 259 -7.61 -11.96 21.66
CA HIS A 259 -7.93 -10.57 21.37
C HIS A 259 -8.67 -10.50 20.03
N GLY A 260 -9.49 -9.48 19.84
CA GLY A 260 -10.14 -9.24 18.56
C GLY A 260 -9.11 -9.06 17.44
N ALA A 261 -9.37 -9.61 16.27
CA ALA A 261 -8.49 -9.52 15.12
C ALA A 261 -9.25 -9.19 13.84
N ASN A 262 -8.56 -8.53 12.92
CA ASN A 262 -9.10 -8.06 11.66
C ASN A 262 -8.97 -9.08 10.52
N PHE A 263 -8.72 -10.37 10.78
CA PHE A 263 -8.48 -11.35 9.72
C PHE A 263 -9.12 -12.71 10.02
N VAL A 264 -9.24 -13.54 8.98
CA VAL A 264 -9.54 -14.98 9.10
C VAL A 264 -8.35 -15.80 8.60
N HIS A 265 -8.09 -16.94 9.25
CA HIS A 265 -7.08 -17.90 8.82
C HIS A 265 -7.53 -18.67 7.56
N LEU A 266 -6.57 -18.92 6.69
CA LEU A 266 -6.75 -19.60 5.42
C LEU A 266 -6.11 -20.99 5.44
N HIS A 267 -6.92 -21.99 5.20
CA HIS A 267 -6.58 -23.41 5.18
C HIS A 267 -6.51 -23.98 3.76
N THR A 268 -5.77 -25.06 3.61
CA THR A 268 -5.62 -25.81 2.36
C THR A 268 -6.87 -26.61 1.96
N ALA A 269 -7.79 -26.86 2.90
CA ALA A 269 -9.04 -27.60 2.70
C ALA A 269 -10.14 -27.08 3.65
N PRO A 270 -11.43 -27.40 3.40
CA PRO A 270 -12.54 -26.99 4.28
C PRO A 270 -12.60 -27.83 5.57
N ASP A 271 -11.53 -27.74 6.36
CA ASP A 271 -11.35 -28.47 7.62
C ASP A 271 -10.42 -27.64 8.52
N ALA A 272 -10.81 -27.43 9.78
CA ALA A 272 -10.02 -26.67 10.75
C ALA A 272 -8.71 -27.39 11.13
N ALA A 273 -8.62 -28.70 10.90
CA ALA A 273 -7.39 -29.46 11.05
C ALA A 273 -6.50 -29.44 9.80
N ALA A 274 -6.98 -28.92 8.67
CA ALA A 274 -6.15 -28.79 7.47
C ALA A 274 -5.04 -27.76 7.72
N PRO A 275 -3.82 -27.99 7.18
CA PRO A 275 -2.75 -27.02 7.28
C PRO A 275 -3.18 -25.64 6.76
N LEU A 276 -2.66 -24.59 7.40
CA LEU A 276 -2.71 -23.23 6.86
C LEU A 276 -2.01 -23.20 5.50
N ILE A 277 -2.47 -22.32 4.60
CA ILE A 277 -1.83 -22.17 3.29
C ILE A 277 -0.39 -21.65 3.44
N THR A 278 0.41 -21.82 2.40
CA THR A 278 1.82 -21.37 2.35
C THR A 278 1.97 -20.21 1.37
N ASP A 279 2.95 -19.33 1.59
CA ASP A 279 3.39 -18.34 0.60
C ASP A 279 4.87 -18.57 0.30
N PRO A 280 5.29 -18.66 -0.98
CA PRO A 280 6.67 -18.98 -1.34
C PRO A 280 7.71 -17.92 -0.91
N VAL A 281 7.27 -16.72 -0.52
CA VAL A 281 8.13 -15.65 0.01
C VAL A 281 8.31 -15.80 1.51
N VAL A 282 7.21 -16.03 2.23
CA VAL A 282 7.23 -16.16 3.71
C VAL A 282 7.82 -17.51 4.12
N HIS A 283 7.43 -18.56 3.41
CA HIS A 283 7.83 -19.96 3.64
C HIS A 283 8.52 -20.53 2.38
N PRO A 284 9.76 -20.09 2.08
CA PRO A 284 10.49 -20.52 0.88
C PRO A 284 10.85 -22.02 0.88
N ASP A 285 10.77 -22.69 2.03
CA ASP A 285 10.93 -24.14 2.17
C ASP A 285 9.63 -24.93 1.88
N GLY A 286 8.53 -24.24 1.61
CA GLY A 286 7.21 -24.83 1.34
C GLY A 286 6.50 -25.32 2.60
N SER A 287 6.96 -24.94 3.79
CA SER A 287 6.23 -25.19 5.03
C SER A 287 4.89 -24.46 5.06
N ALA A 288 3.95 -24.97 5.85
CA ALA A 288 2.64 -24.35 6.01
C ALA A 288 2.76 -23.03 6.79
N GLY A 289 1.79 -22.13 6.58
CA GLY A 289 1.59 -20.96 7.43
C GLY A 289 1.49 -21.33 8.90
N THR A 290 1.78 -20.34 9.75
CA THR A 290 1.87 -20.51 11.19
C THR A 290 0.94 -19.55 11.90
N THR A 291 0.76 -19.75 13.21
CA THR A 291 0.04 -18.78 14.05
C THR A 291 0.94 -17.63 14.49
N ALA A 292 2.15 -17.47 13.95
CA ALA A 292 2.98 -16.31 14.27
C ALA A 292 2.26 -15.03 13.84
N ILE A 293 2.31 -14.00 14.69
CA ILE A 293 1.55 -12.78 14.47
C ILE A 293 1.99 -12.04 13.20
N ASP A 294 3.28 -12.12 12.89
CA ASP A 294 3.95 -11.55 11.73
C ASP A 294 3.90 -12.46 10.48
N ASP A 295 3.44 -13.71 10.61
CA ASP A 295 3.18 -14.58 9.46
C ASP A 295 1.88 -14.19 8.78
N TRP A 296 1.99 -13.44 7.68
CA TRP A 296 0.85 -12.95 6.91
C TRP A 296 0.45 -13.88 5.75
N SER A 297 1.10 -15.03 5.59
CA SER A 297 0.92 -15.91 4.42
C SER A 297 -0.51 -16.48 4.31
N ASP A 298 -1.20 -16.63 5.43
CA ASP A 298 -2.49 -17.31 5.54
C ASP A 298 -3.62 -16.43 6.12
N LYS A 299 -3.48 -15.10 6.08
CA LYS A 299 -4.44 -14.17 6.69
C LYS A 299 -5.22 -13.36 5.64
N ALA A 300 -6.54 -13.58 5.55
CA ALA A 300 -7.41 -12.72 4.76
C ALA A 300 -7.95 -11.57 5.62
N VAL A 301 -7.57 -10.34 5.29
CA VAL A 301 -7.78 -9.15 6.13
C VAL A 301 -9.13 -8.47 5.85
N ALA A 302 -9.74 -7.93 6.89
CA ALA A 302 -11.05 -7.29 6.88
C ALA A 302 -11.12 -6.11 5.90
N GLY A 303 -12.25 -6.05 5.21
CA GLY A 303 -12.59 -5.10 4.17
C GLY A 303 -11.93 -5.37 2.80
N ARG A 304 -10.96 -6.28 2.70
CA ARG A 304 -10.42 -6.73 1.40
C ARG A 304 -11.42 -7.65 0.69
N THR A 305 -11.52 -7.52 -0.63
CA THR A 305 -12.47 -8.27 -1.46
C THR A 305 -11.77 -9.32 -2.33
N TYR A 306 -12.32 -10.53 -2.36
CA TYR A 306 -11.74 -11.68 -3.03
C TYR A 306 -12.74 -12.38 -3.95
N ALA A 307 -12.23 -12.91 -5.06
CA ALA A 307 -13.03 -13.74 -5.95
C ALA A 307 -13.35 -15.10 -5.30
N LEU A 308 -14.62 -15.49 -5.33
CA LEU A 308 -15.05 -16.81 -4.87
C LEU A 308 -14.43 -17.94 -5.71
N ALA A 309 -13.95 -18.98 -5.04
CA ALA A 309 -13.35 -20.17 -5.63
C ALA A 309 -14.12 -21.47 -5.31
N GLY A 310 -15.13 -21.41 -4.44
CA GLY A 310 -16.01 -22.52 -4.07
C GLY A 310 -16.62 -22.35 -2.68
N GLU A 311 -17.56 -23.23 -2.34
CA GLU A 311 -18.19 -23.31 -1.02
C GLU A 311 -18.42 -24.78 -0.66
N GLN A 312 -18.32 -25.13 0.63
CA GLN A 312 -18.58 -26.47 1.13
C GLN A 312 -19.06 -26.43 2.59
N GLY A 313 -20.38 -26.56 2.79
CA GLY A 313 -20.96 -26.45 4.14
C GLY A 313 -20.70 -25.05 4.72
N ASP A 314 -20.17 -24.99 5.94
CA ASP A 314 -19.79 -23.74 6.61
C ASP A 314 -18.43 -23.19 6.16
N TRP A 315 -17.92 -23.59 4.98
CA TRP A 315 -16.62 -23.15 4.48
C TRP A 315 -16.73 -22.42 3.15
N THR A 316 -16.02 -21.31 3.04
CA THR A 316 -15.89 -20.51 1.81
C THR A 316 -14.46 -20.62 1.29
N ALA A 317 -14.31 -20.81 -0.03
CA ALA A 317 -13.03 -20.76 -0.70
C ALA A 317 -12.88 -19.47 -1.51
N ILE A 318 -11.69 -18.88 -1.48
CA ILE A 318 -11.30 -17.72 -2.27
C ILE A 318 -10.03 -18.02 -3.08
N TRP A 319 -9.84 -17.29 -4.18
CA TRP A 319 -8.54 -17.22 -4.84
C TRP A 319 -7.63 -16.26 -4.07
N TYR A 320 -6.51 -16.78 -3.59
CA TYR A 320 -5.60 -16.05 -2.71
C TYR A 320 -4.16 -16.50 -2.98
N GLY A 321 -3.23 -15.57 -3.19
CA GLY A 321 -1.79 -15.87 -3.25
C GLY A 321 -1.37 -16.95 -4.26
N GLY A 322 -2.09 -17.13 -5.37
CA GLY A 322 -1.77 -18.14 -6.39
C GLY A 322 -2.39 -19.52 -6.12
N GLN A 323 -3.31 -19.63 -5.17
CA GLN A 323 -3.94 -20.89 -4.79
C GLN A 323 -5.41 -20.71 -4.38
N LYS A 324 -6.11 -21.83 -4.23
CA LYS A 324 -7.43 -21.87 -3.60
C LYS A 324 -7.23 -21.99 -2.09
N ALA A 325 -7.84 -21.10 -1.33
CA ALA A 325 -7.72 -21.03 0.12
C ALA A 325 -9.09 -21.06 0.77
N TRP A 326 -9.24 -21.79 1.89
CA TRP A 326 -10.51 -22.03 2.57
C TRP A 326 -10.53 -21.37 3.95
N PHE A 327 -11.66 -20.80 4.35
CA PHE A 327 -11.86 -20.33 5.73
C PHE A 327 -13.25 -20.72 6.22
N SER A 328 -13.37 -20.87 7.54
CA SER A 328 -14.65 -21.13 8.20
C SER A 328 -15.52 -19.87 8.12
N ASN A 329 -16.72 -20.02 7.59
CA ASN A 329 -17.68 -18.96 7.35
C ASN A 329 -19.12 -19.41 7.70
N PRO A 330 -19.38 -19.84 8.95
CA PRO A 330 -20.66 -20.42 9.34
C PRO A 330 -21.77 -19.39 9.16
N GLY A 331 -22.80 -19.75 8.39
CA GLY A 331 -23.90 -18.84 8.06
C GLY A 331 -23.47 -17.53 7.38
N HIS A 332 -22.30 -17.52 6.72
CA HIS A 332 -21.69 -16.36 6.06
C HIS A 332 -21.32 -15.21 7.02
N SER A 333 -21.12 -15.52 8.31
CA SER A 333 -20.86 -14.54 9.36
C SER A 333 -19.50 -13.83 9.29
N MET A 334 -18.56 -14.31 8.47
CA MET A 334 -17.23 -13.73 8.32
C MET A 334 -17.09 -12.85 7.06
N THR A 335 -18.16 -12.68 6.28
CA THR A 335 -18.09 -12.03 4.96
C THR A 335 -19.31 -11.20 4.64
N LEU A 336 -19.12 -10.19 3.80
CA LEU A 336 -20.18 -9.55 3.04
C LEU A 336 -20.11 -10.00 1.58
N PRO A 337 -21.26 -10.30 0.93
CA PRO A 337 -21.26 -10.70 -0.47
C PRO A 337 -21.03 -9.46 -1.36
N ALA A 338 -20.16 -9.57 -2.35
CA ALA A 338 -19.60 -8.42 -3.06
C ALA A 338 -19.69 -8.55 -4.59
N GLN A 339 -19.76 -7.40 -5.25
CA GLN A 339 -19.53 -7.26 -6.69
C GLN A 339 -18.09 -6.76 -6.90
N ALA A 340 -17.36 -7.42 -7.78
CA ALA A 340 -16.00 -7.02 -8.13
C ALA A 340 -15.72 -7.25 -9.61
N ARG A 341 -14.92 -6.37 -10.23
CA ARG A 341 -14.30 -6.67 -11.52
C ARG A 341 -13.22 -7.71 -11.29
N ARG A 342 -13.21 -8.75 -12.13
CA ARG A 342 -12.25 -9.85 -12.01
C ARG A 342 -11.55 -10.15 -13.32
N VAL A 343 -10.34 -10.68 -13.23
CA VAL A 343 -9.56 -11.14 -14.38
C VAL A 343 -8.96 -12.52 -14.15
N THR A 344 -8.64 -13.18 -15.25
CA THR A 344 -7.97 -14.48 -15.29
C THR A 344 -6.93 -14.51 -16.42
N ALA A 345 -5.96 -15.43 -16.34
CA ALA A 345 -5.01 -15.69 -17.41
C ALA A 345 -5.20 -17.10 -18.00
N ALA A 346 -4.91 -17.23 -19.30
CA ALA A 346 -4.96 -18.52 -20.00
C ALA A 346 -3.72 -19.39 -19.71
N THR A 347 -2.59 -18.74 -19.43
CA THR A 347 -1.33 -19.36 -18.99
C THR A 347 -0.88 -18.68 -17.69
N SER A 348 0.11 -19.22 -17.00
CA SER A 348 0.73 -18.48 -15.89
C SER A 348 1.40 -17.22 -16.44
N VAL A 349 1.19 -16.07 -15.80
CA VAL A 349 1.73 -14.77 -16.21
C VAL A 349 2.48 -14.09 -15.06
N PRO A 350 3.53 -13.29 -15.35
CA PRO A 350 4.27 -12.60 -14.32
C PRO A 350 3.42 -11.54 -13.63
N LEU A 351 3.69 -11.34 -12.34
CA LEU A 351 3.20 -10.19 -11.59
C LEU A 351 4.36 -9.21 -11.37
N TYR A 352 4.00 -7.95 -11.12
CA TYR A 352 4.93 -6.85 -10.91
C TYR A 352 4.57 -6.12 -9.63
N GLY A 353 5.58 -5.70 -8.86
CA GLY A 353 5.35 -4.87 -7.67
C GLY A 353 5.24 -3.37 -7.98
N ARG A 354 5.38 -2.97 -9.23
CA ARG A 354 5.33 -1.57 -9.69
C ARG A 354 4.84 -1.48 -11.14
N ALA A 355 4.36 -0.30 -11.54
CA ALA A 355 3.82 -0.03 -12.87
C ALA A 355 4.60 1.12 -13.56
N PHE A 356 5.88 0.91 -13.85
CA PHE A 356 6.72 1.94 -14.48
C PHE A 356 6.70 1.88 -16.02
N PRO A 357 7.08 2.98 -16.69
CA PRO A 357 7.36 2.98 -18.13
C PRO A 357 8.55 2.06 -18.46
N GLU A 358 8.53 1.49 -19.65
CA GLU A 358 9.67 0.76 -20.21
C GLU A 358 10.81 1.75 -20.55
N GLN A 359 12.06 1.30 -20.60
CA GLN A 359 13.23 2.18 -20.84
C GLN A 359 13.08 3.07 -22.08
N SER A 360 12.50 2.53 -23.16
CA SER A 360 12.28 3.25 -24.42
C SER A 360 11.26 4.39 -24.33
N GLU A 361 10.49 4.45 -23.25
CA GLU A 361 9.44 5.45 -23.03
C GLU A 361 9.96 6.67 -22.25
N TYR A 362 11.19 6.61 -21.74
CA TYR A 362 11.81 7.74 -21.06
C TYR A 362 12.29 8.79 -22.09
N PRO A 363 12.01 10.08 -21.85
CA PRO A 363 12.61 11.19 -22.59
C PRO A 363 14.15 11.12 -22.60
N ALA A 364 14.78 11.58 -23.69
CA ALA A 364 16.22 11.47 -23.88
C ALA A 364 17.05 12.29 -22.87
N ASP A 365 16.44 13.31 -22.27
CA ASP A 365 17.00 14.18 -21.23
C ASP A 365 16.86 13.59 -19.82
N ILE A 366 16.09 12.52 -19.63
CA ILE A 366 16.00 11.79 -18.36
C ILE A 366 16.92 10.56 -18.44
N PRO A 367 18.05 10.53 -17.71
CA PRO A 367 18.94 9.38 -17.73
C PRO A 367 18.27 8.17 -17.07
N PHE A 368 18.03 7.12 -17.86
CA PHE A 368 17.42 5.89 -17.35
C PHE A 368 18.35 5.18 -16.36
N ASP A 369 17.89 5.03 -15.12
CA ASP A 369 18.54 4.21 -14.12
C ASP A 369 18.11 2.74 -14.27
N PRO A 370 19.03 1.78 -14.41
CA PRO A 370 18.71 0.36 -14.45
C PRO A 370 17.80 -0.11 -13.30
N ILE A 371 17.82 0.57 -12.14
CA ILE A 371 16.93 0.28 -11.01
C ILE A 371 15.44 0.44 -11.35
N TRP A 372 15.08 1.19 -12.40
CA TRP A 372 13.71 1.40 -12.86
C TRP A 372 13.22 0.31 -13.83
N THR A 373 14.09 -0.61 -14.27
CA THR A 373 13.68 -1.73 -15.14
C THR A 373 12.62 -2.59 -14.47
N VAL A 374 11.42 -2.69 -15.06
CA VAL A 374 10.33 -3.48 -14.48
C VAL A 374 10.64 -4.97 -14.58
N GLY A 375 10.88 -5.60 -13.43
CA GLY A 375 11.11 -7.04 -13.30
C GLY A 375 9.93 -7.74 -12.63
N ALA A 376 9.71 -9.02 -12.97
CA ALA A 376 8.71 -9.83 -12.29
C ALA A 376 9.07 -10.02 -10.81
N ILE A 377 8.06 -9.98 -9.94
CA ILE A 377 8.19 -10.34 -8.53
C ILE A 377 8.06 -11.86 -8.36
N PRO A 378 8.37 -12.43 -7.17
CA PRO A 378 8.34 -13.90 -6.95
C PRO A 378 6.98 -14.57 -7.12
N TRP A 379 5.91 -13.80 -7.30
CA TRP A 379 4.57 -14.31 -7.55
C TRP A 379 4.21 -14.31 -9.03
N THR A 380 3.27 -15.18 -9.39
CA THR A 380 2.68 -15.26 -10.73
C THR A 380 1.17 -15.36 -10.60
N LEU A 381 0.42 -14.92 -11.61
CA LEU A 381 -1.02 -15.22 -11.68
C LEU A 381 -1.19 -16.55 -12.41
N PRO A 382 -1.59 -17.64 -11.72
CA PRO A 382 -1.66 -18.95 -12.35
C PRO A 382 -2.85 -19.06 -13.31
N ALA A 383 -2.69 -19.92 -14.31
CA ALA A 383 -3.72 -20.15 -15.33
C ALA A 383 -5.06 -20.55 -14.71
N GLY A 384 -6.14 -19.92 -15.15
CA GLY A 384 -7.52 -20.25 -14.77
C GLY A 384 -7.97 -19.76 -13.40
N GLN A 385 -7.10 -19.10 -12.61
CA GLN A 385 -7.52 -18.46 -11.37
C GLN A 385 -8.16 -17.09 -11.63
N SER A 386 -9.00 -16.62 -10.70
CA SER A 386 -9.74 -15.35 -10.83
C SER A 386 -9.30 -14.39 -9.73
N TYR A 387 -8.89 -13.18 -10.08
CA TYR A 387 -8.44 -12.17 -9.12
C TYR A 387 -9.19 -10.86 -9.30
N VAL A 388 -9.45 -10.17 -8.19
CA VAL A 388 -10.14 -8.87 -8.15
C VAL A 388 -9.22 -7.79 -8.69
N VAL A 389 -9.75 -6.98 -9.61
CA VAL A 389 -9.11 -5.76 -10.13
C VAL A 389 -9.51 -4.60 -9.24
N THR A 390 -8.53 -3.97 -8.62
CA THR A 390 -8.69 -2.86 -7.66
C THR A 390 -8.44 -1.51 -8.33
N GLY A 391 -7.76 -1.50 -9.48
CA GLY A 391 -7.51 -0.29 -10.25
C GLY A 391 -6.95 -0.56 -11.65
N GLU A 392 -6.97 0.47 -12.48
CA GLU A 392 -6.26 0.49 -13.76
C GLU A 392 -5.18 1.57 -13.71
N PHE A 393 -3.98 1.20 -14.16
CA PHE A 393 -2.82 2.06 -14.12
C PHE A 393 -2.23 2.23 -15.49
N ARG A 394 -1.94 3.48 -15.83
CA ARG A 394 -0.96 3.79 -16.86
C ARG A 394 0.42 3.68 -16.25
N ALA A 395 1.40 3.29 -17.06
CA ALA A 395 2.79 3.27 -16.63
C ALA A 395 3.23 4.68 -16.23
N GLU A 396 3.68 4.86 -14.99
CA GLU A 396 4.09 6.15 -14.44
C GLU A 396 5.33 5.97 -13.54
N ASN A 397 6.23 6.95 -13.55
CA ASN A 397 7.36 7.04 -12.62
C ASN A 397 7.72 8.51 -12.40
N TYR A 398 7.59 8.99 -11.16
CA TYR A 398 8.08 10.30 -10.76
C TYR A 398 9.61 10.27 -10.67
N TYR A 399 10.26 10.93 -11.62
CA TYR A 399 11.71 11.03 -11.63
C TYR A 399 12.15 12.12 -10.66
N ALA A 400 12.66 11.68 -9.51
CA ALA A 400 13.27 12.54 -8.52
C ALA A 400 14.68 12.08 -8.15
N ARG A 401 15.53 13.08 -7.94
CA ARG A 401 16.91 13.01 -7.49
C ARG A 401 17.17 14.21 -6.59
N PHE A 402 18.32 14.18 -5.96
CA PHE A 402 18.72 15.26 -5.09
C PHE A 402 18.92 16.60 -5.84
N ASP A 403 18.31 17.68 -5.35
CA ASP A 403 18.18 18.97 -6.06
C ASP A 403 19.49 19.70 -6.42
N PRO A 404 20.46 19.86 -5.51
CA PRO A 404 21.78 20.44 -5.77
C PRO A 404 22.67 19.63 -6.72
N ALA A 405 22.24 18.46 -7.20
CA ALA A 405 23.06 17.64 -8.09
C ALA A 405 22.96 18.06 -9.58
N ASP A 406 22.40 19.25 -9.89
CA ASP A 406 22.21 19.78 -11.26
C ASP A 406 21.62 18.71 -12.21
N VAL A 407 20.57 18.04 -11.74
CA VAL A 407 20.01 16.88 -12.41
C VAL A 407 19.08 17.32 -13.56
N PRO A 408 19.37 16.93 -14.82
CA PRO A 408 18.51 17.29 -15.95
C PRO A 408 17.09 16.76 -15.78
N ALA A 409 16.09 17.60 -16.03
CA ALA A 409 14.67 17.22 -15.95
C ALA A 409 14.26 16.58 -14.60
N ASN A 410 14.93 16.92 -13.50
CA ASN A 410 14.52 16.49 -12.15
C ASN A 410 13.06 16.88 -11.87
N HIS A 411 12.39 16.15 -10.98
CA HIS A 411 10.99 16.39 -10.59
C HIS A 411 10.01 16.30 -11.75
N THR A 412 10.21 15.31 -12.62
CA THR A 412 9.37 15.10 -13.80
C THR A 412 8.61 13.79 -13.70
N LEU A 413 7.28 13.85 -13.86
CA LEU A 413 6.47 12.66 -14.05
C LEU A 413 6.69 12.08 -15.46
N VAL A 414 7.26 10.87 -15.53
CA VAL A 414 7.37 10.12 -16.78
C VAL A 414 6.15 9.23 -16.94
N THR A 415 5.48 9.30 -18.10
CA THR A 415 4.31 8.45 -18.40
C THR A 415 4.57 7.58 -19.63
N GLY A 416 4.23 6.30 -19.54
CA GLY A 416 4.38 5.30 -20.61
C GLY A 416 3.05 4.88 -21.23
N GLY A 417 3.07 4.13 -22.32
CA GLY A 417 1.91 3.58 -23.01
C GLY A 417 1.44 2.24 -22.43
N THR A 418 2.27 1.54 -21.66
CA THR A 418 1.90 0.26 -21.04
C THR A 418 0.75 0.44 -20.05
N ARG A 419 -0.27 -0.42 -20.15
CA ARG A 419 -1.41 -0.46 -19.22
C ARG A 419 -1.26 -1.64 -18.28
N TYR A 420 -1.42 -1.36 -16.99
CA TYR A 420 -1.43 -2.35 -15.93
C TYR A 420 -2.82 -2.43 -15.30
N LEU A 421 -3.21 -3.61 -14.86
CA LEU A 421 -4.30 -3.80 -13.90
C LEU A 421 -3.67 -4.02 -12.54
N GLN A 422 -4.14 -3.27 -11.54
CA GLN A 422 -3.81 -3.52 -10.14
C GLN A 422 -4.76 -4.58 -9.59
N LEU A 423 -4.20 -5.58 -8.91
CA LEU A 423 -4.91 -6.73 -8.37
C LEU A 423 -4.71 -6.79 -6.85
N SER A 424 -5.74 -7.24 -6.14
CA SER A 424 -5.56 -7.81 -4.82
C SER A 424 -5.08 -9.25 -4.98
N TYR A 425 -3.79 -9.50 -4.72
CA TYR A 425 -3.18 -10.82 -4.82
C TYR A 425 -2.62 -11.21 -3.47
N ASN A 426 -3.21 -12.25 -2.84
CA ASN A 426 -3.29 -12.31 -1.37
C ASN A 426 -4.01 -11.04 -0.87
N HIS A 427 -3.61 -10.39 0.22
CA HIS A 427 -4.13 -9.06 0.58
C HIS A 427 -3.36 -7.90 -0.08
N ARG A 428 -2.23 -8.15 -0.75
CA ARG A 428 -1.34 -7.12 -1.30
C ARG A 428 -1.71 -6.67 -2.72
N LEU A 429 -1.47 -5.40 -2.97
CA LEU A 429 -1.58 -4.78 -4.29
C LEU A 429 -0.39 -5.14 -5.16
N VAL A 430 -0.67 -5.74 -6.30
CA VAL A 430 0.31 -6.07 -7.34
C VAL A 430 -0.22 -5.65 -8.71
N TYR A 431 0.66 -5.63 -9.71
CA TYR A 431 0.33 -5.21 -11.06
C TYR A 431 0.49 -6.39 -12.04
N VAL A 432 -0.40 -6.46 -13.03
CA VAL A 432 -0.27 -7.34 -14.19
C VAL A 432 -0.43 -6.50 -15.46
N LYS A 433 0.31 -6.83 -16.53
CA LYS A 433 0.09 -6.15 -17.82
C LYS A 433 -1.31 -6.50 -18.32
N ALA A 434 -2.09 -5.49 -18.70
CA ALA A 434 -3.48 -5.68 -19.13
C ALA A 434 -3.60 -6.58 -20.39
N SER A 435 -2.54 -6.68 -21.19
CA SER A 435 -2.45 -7.58 -22.35
C SER A 435 -2.40 -9.06 -21.99
N ASP A 436 -2.03 -9.40 -20.75
CA ASP A 436 -1.69 -10.76 -20.35
C ASP A 436 -2.88 -11.46 -19.67
N VAL A 437 -3.98 -10.72 -19.45
CA VAL A 437 -5.17 -11.18 -18.75
C VAL A 437 -6.44 -10.83 -19.52
N ARG A 438 -7.54 -11.51 -19.16
CA ARG A 438 -8.88 -11.27 -19.71
C ARG A 438 -9.92 -11.18 -18.59
N PRO A 439 -11.05 -10.49 -18.79
CA PRO A 439 -12.16 -10.49 -17.84
C PRO A 439 -12.68 -11.92 -17.57
N CYS A 440 -13.16 -12.15 -16.34
CA CYS A 440 -13.82 -13.40 -15.95
C CYS A 440 -15.29 -13.46 -16.36
#